data_AF-A0A956AUS2-F1
#
_entry.id   AF-A0A956AUS2-F1
#
_cell.length_a   1.000
_cell.length_b   1.000
_cell.length_c   1.000
_cell.angle_alpha   90.00
_cell.angle_beta   90.00
_cell.angle_gamma   90.00
#
_symmetry.space_group_name_H-M   'P 1'
#
loop_
_entity.id
_entity.type
_entity.pdbx_description
1 polymer ?
#
loop_
_entity_poly.entity_id
_entity_poly.type
_entity_poly.pdbx_seq_one_letter_code
_entity_poly.pdbx_strand_id
1 'polypeptide(L)'
;MERRHLGWACLMALALASGACDSDEEADSGVVEPDARRDMVIAHSVPQPDEGPADQGPMTDRGPDTPDEGPPPVDMAPPVDMAPPVDMGPMRDCEPGTTSTAPCVGLPGVCTRGVATCQPDGTYGDCVPPAAQYQPDETRCDGLDNDCDGMLDEAFPGVGEPCDGDDDDLCAYGLLRCTPAGDGAVCTDDEPVSETCNGEDDDCDGNVDEMVADPPAAARQSGVCAGQIKVCGPDGEWIEPDYTAIDGYERSETLCDGLDNDCDGRVDAGLFAPAATLQAGVCAGQVQLCGGAEGWLEPDYAQIRRYEADERTC
;
A
#
# COMPACT_ATOMS: atom_id res chain seq x y z
N MET A 1 -45.11 -11.88 63.35
CA MET A 1 -45.69 -10.58 62.96
C MET A 1 -45.55 -10.50 61.44
N GLU A 2 -46.59 -10.59 60.59
CA GLU A 2 -47.85 -9.82 60.55
C GLU A 2 -47.62 -8.36 60.17
N ARG A 3 -48.30 -7.76 59.17
CA ARG A 3 -49.42 -8.15 58.27
C ARG A 3 -49.20 -7.44 56.89
N ARG A 4 -49.58 -7.99 55.72
CA ARG A 4 -50.91 -7.93 55.02
C ARG A 4 -51.49 -6.51 54.90
N HIS A 5 -52.11 -6.03 53.79
CA HIS A 5 -52.54 -6.56 52.46
C HIS A 5 -52.70 -5.36 51.45
N LEU A 6 -53.12 -5.43 50.17
CA LEU A 6 -53.79 -6.47 49.35
C LEU A 6 -52.99 -6.76 48.03
N GLY A 7 -53.36 -6.68 46.73
CA GLY A 7 -54.60 -6.41 45.94
C GLY A 7 -54.69 -5.01 45.31
N TRP A 8 -55.28 -4.77 44.12
CA TRP A 8 -55.92 -5.61 43.06
C TRP A 8 -56.09 -4.76 41.77
N ALA A 9 -56.34 -5.24 40.54
CA ALA A 9 -56.40 -6.57 39.91
C ALA A 9 -56.28 -6.44 38.36
N CYS A 10 -56.07 -7.55 37.64
CA CYS A 10 -56.12 -7.63 36.17
C CYS A 10 -56.72 -8.99 35.75
N LEU A 11 -57.60 -9.04 34.73
CA LEU A 11 -58.15 -10.29 34.15
C LEU A 11 -58.95 -10.05 32.85
N MET A 12 -58.59 -10.78 31.78
CA MET A 12 -59.40 -11.16 30.59
C MET A 12 -59.81 -10.05 29.58
N ALA A 13 -60.06 -10.35 28.30
CA ALA A 13 -60.29 -11.67 27.67
C ALA A 13 -59.59 -11.86 26.30
N LEU A 14 -59.64 -13.10 25.81
CA LEU A 14 -59.02 -13.58 24.56
C LEU A 14 -60.00 -13.52 23.36
N ALA A 15 -59.48 -13.33 22.15
CA ALA A 15 -60.17 -13.66 20.90
C ALA A 15 -59.16 -14.02 19.79
N LEU A 16 -59.46 -15.05 18.99
CA LEU A 16 -58.68 -15.50 17.84
C LEU A 16 -59.61 -15.70 16.64
N ALA A 17 -59.18 -15.27 15.45
CA ALA A 17 -59.75 -15.68 14.17
C ALA A 17 -58.69 -15.53 13.07
N SER A 18 -58.60 -16.52 12.19
CA SER A 18 -57.64 -16.54 11.07
C SER A 18 -58.38 -16.35 9.73
N GLY A 19 -57.71 -15.76 8.75
CA GLY A 19 -58.21 -15.71 7.37
C GLY A 19 -57.25 -14.98 6.44
N ALA A 20 -56.89 -15.62 5.33
CA ALA A 20 -56.12 -15.05 4.24
C ALA A 20 -56.61 -15.66 2.91
N CYS A 21 -56.73 -14.83 1.88
CA CYS A 21 -56.55 -15.14 0.44
C CYS A 21 -56.93 -13.92 -0.41
N ASP A 22 -56.16 -13.72 -1.47
CA ASP A 22 -56.40 -12.98 -2.72
C ASP A 22 -57.87 -12.86 -3.18
N SER A 23 -58.21 -11.72 -3.79
CA SER A 23 -58.17 -11.59 -5.26
C SER A 23 -58.42 -10.14 -5.74
N ASP A 24 -58.21 -9.90 -7.03
CA ASP A 24 -58.16 -8.61 -7.74
C ASP A 24 -59.51 -7.87 -7.88
N GLU A 25 -59.46 -6.57 -8.24
CA GLU A 25 -60.09 -6.06 -9.48
C GLU A 25 -59.60 -4.61 -9.80
N GLU A 26 -59.63 -4.21 -11.08
CA GLU A 26 -59.08 -2.96 -11.65
C GLU A 26 -59.98 -1.71 -11.49
N ALA A 27 -59.39 -0.50 -11.57
CA ALA A 27 -60.12 0.78 -11.63
C ALA A 27 -59.48 1.85 -12.57
N ASP A 28 -59.96 1.87 -13.81
CA ASP A 28 -59.68 2.85 -14.89
C ASP A 28 -59.79 4.34 -14.49
N SER A 29 -58.89 5.17 -15.05
CA SER A 29 -59.15 6.60 -15.35
C SER A 29 -58.13 7.16 -16.36
N GLY A 30 -58.37 6.97 -17.67
CA GLY A 30 -57.57 7.60 -18.73
C GLY A 30 -57.87 9.10 -18.98
N VAL A 31 -56.85 9.87 -19.40
CA VAL A 31 -56.99 11.24 -19.96
C VAL A 31 -56.11 11.37 -21.21
N VAL A 32 -56.51 12.23 -22.15
CA VAL A 32 -56.04 12.24 -23.54
C VAL A 32 -54.89 13.23 -23.81
N GLU A 33 -54.02 12.84 -24.74
CA GLU A 33 -53.11 13.62 -25.61
C GLU A 33 -53.61 15.03 -26.06
N PRO A 34 -52.73 15.99 -26.47
CA PRO A 34 -51.82 15.77 -27.61
C PRO A 34 -50.45 16.50 -27.69
N ASP A 35 -49.64 16.01 -28.64
CA ASP A 35 -48.40 16.58 -29.20
C ASP A 35 -48.53 18.04 -29.68
N ALA A 36 -47.55 18.89 -29.33
CA ALA A 36 -47.24 20.09 -30.12
C ALA A 36 -45.78 20.60 -29.99
N ARG A 37 -45.08 20.60 -31.14
CA ARG A 37 -44.08 21.61 -31.59
C ARG A 37 -42.66 21.61 -31.00
N ARG A 38 -41.74 21.28 -31.91
CA ARG A 38 -40.43 21.94 -32.10
C ARG A 38 -40.48 23.46 -31.89
N ASP A 39 -39.42 24.01 -31.30
CA ASP A 39 -38.87 25.31 -31.71
C ASP A 39 -37.33 25.26 -31.66
N MET A 40 -36.65 26.30 -32.18
CA MET A 40 -35.22 26.26 -32.55
C MET A 40 -34.50 27.58 -32.22
N VAL A 41 -33.16 27.61 -32.35
CA VAL A 41 -32.28 28.79 -32.19
C VAL A 41 -32.15 29.17 -30.67
N ILE A 42 -31.08 29.76 -30.11
CA ILE A 42 -29.91 30.48 -30.67
C ILE A 42 -28.63 30.06 -29.93
N ALA A 43 -27.51 29.92 -30.65
CA ALA A 43 -26.18 29.83 -30.04
C ALA A 43 -25.67 31.22 -29.60
N HIS A 44 -25.04 31.31 -28.43
CA HIS A 44 -24.24 32.47 -28.01
C HIS A 44 -22.89 31.98 -27.45
N SER A 45 -21.82 32.23 -28.20
CA SER A 45 -20.46 31.88 -27.81
C SER A 45 -19.94 32.83 -26.73
N VAL A 46 -19.42 32.28 -25.63
CA VAL A 46 -18.65 33.05 -24.63
C VAL A 46 -17.16 32.91 -24.98
N PRO A 47 -16.41 34.02 -25.20
CA PRO A 47 -14.97 33.94 -25.39
C PRO A 47 -14.27 33.71 -24.05
N GLN A 48 -13.33 32.77 -24.01
CA GLN A 48 -12.37 32.68 -22.91
C GLN A 48 -11.26 33.74 -23.11
N PRO A 49 -10.76 34.37 -22.03
CA PRO A 49 -9.55 35.19 -22.11
C PRO A 49 -8.31 34.28 -22.17
N ASP A 50 -7.35 34.61 -23.05
CA ASP A 50 -6.06 33.90 -23.12
C ASP A 50 -5.18 34.27 -21.92
N GLU A 51 -4.83 33.29 -21.07
CA GLU A 51 -3.79 33.46 -20.06
C GLU A 51 -2.41 33.14 -20.67
N GLY A 52 -1.58 34.19 -20.83
CA GLY A 52 -0.22 34.05 -21.34
C GLY A 52 0.74 33.41 -20.33
N PRO A 53 1.79 32.69 -20.79
CA PRO A 53 2.71 32.00 -19.89
C PRO A 53 3.53 32.96 -19.03
N ALA A 54 3.65 32.64 -17.74
CA ALA A 54 4.45 33.40 -16.79
C ALA A 54 5.96 33.20 -17.02
N ASP A 55 6.69 34.31 -17.19
CA ASP A 55 8.15 34.34 -17.35
C ASP A 55 8.87 34.04 -16.02
N GLN A 56 9.53 32.88 -15.92
CA GLN A 56 10.35 32.51 -14.77
C GLN A 56 11.83 32.78 -15.04
N GLY A 57 12.25 34.02 -14.78
CA GLY A 57 13.67 34.38 -14.74
C GLY A 57 14.39 33.69 -13.57
N PRO A 58 15.63 33.19 -13.74
CA PRO A 58 16.32 32.41 -12.73
C PRO A 58 16.82 33.28 -11.56
N MET A 59 16.35 32.97 -10.34
CA MET A 59 16.91 33.54 -9.11
C MET A 59 18.34 33.01 -8.88
N THR A 60 19.32 33.91 -8.92
CA THR A 60 20.71 33.62 -8.54
C THR A 60 21.06 34.37 -7.27
N ASP A 61 20.49 33.93 -6.14
CA ASP A 61 20.93 34.42 -4.83
C ASP A 61 22.25 33.75 -4.41
N ARG A 62 23.05 34.49 -3.65
CA ARG A 62 24.48 34.25 -3.47
C ARG A 62 24.82 34.21 -1.99
N GLY A 63 24.49 33.09 -1.35
CA GLY A 63 24.89 32.81 0.02
C GLY A 63 26.42 32.95 0.18
N PRO A 64 26.92 33.70 1.18
CA PRO A 64 28.35 33.91 1.35
C PRO A 64 29.05 32.69 1.96
N ASP A 65 30.15 32.26 1.33
CA ASP A 65 30.94 31.12 1.78
C ASP A 65 31.50 31.31 3.20
N THR A 66 31.10 30.44 4.13
CA THR A 66 31.80 30.27 5.41
C THR A 66 32.93 29.25 5.23
N PRO A 67 34.21 29.60 5.46
CA PRO A 67 35.30 28.63 5.37
C PRO A 67 35.20 27.63 6.52
N ASP A 68 35.12 26.35 6.17
CA ASP A 68 35.12 25.23 7.11
C ASP A 68 36.51 25.08 7.76
N GLU A 69 36.59 25.18 9.09
CA GLU A 69 37.85 25.00 9.83
C GLU A 69 38.12 23.50 10.03
N GLY A 70 38.78 22.91 9.03
CA GLY A 70 39.15 21.49 9.03
C GLY A 70 39.94 21.04 10.26
N PRO A 71 39.83 19.76 10.66
CA PRO A 71 40.37 19.24 11.92
C PRO A 71 41.90 19.35 12.02
N PRO A 72 42.46 19.46 13.24
CA PRO A 72 43.90 19.61 13.45
C PRO A 72 44.69 18.39 12.94
N PRO A 73 45.94 18.59 12.47
CA PRO A 73 46.74 17.51 11.89
C PRO A 73 47.07 16.44 12.94
N VAL A 74 46.85 15.18 12.56
CA VAL A 74 47.31 14.01 13.33
C VAL A 74 48.83 13.85 13.20
N ASP A 75 49.48 13.45 14.29
CA ASP A 75 50.94 13.28 14.33
C ASP A 75 51.44 12.27 13.30
N MET A 76 52.51 12.63 12.58
CA MET A 76 53.17 11.75 11.63
C MET A 76 53.93 10.64 12.35
N ALA A 77 53.38 9.42 12.33
CA ALA A 77 54.15 8.22 12.63
C ALA A 77 55.37 8.10 11.67
N PRO A 78 56.53 7.62 12.15
CA PRO A 78 57.69 7.42 11.30
C PRO A 78 57.40 6.37 10.21
N PRO A 79 58.06 6.45 9.03
CA PRO A 79 57.83 5.51 7.95
C PRO A 79 58.22 4.10 8.38
N VAL A 80 57.29 3.15 8.24
CA VAL A 80 57.62 1.73 8.25
C VAL A 80 58.35 1.37 6.95
N ASP A 81 59.40 0.56 7.04
CA ASP A 81 60.20 0.18 5.88
C ASP A 81 59.34 -0.51 4.82
N MET A 82 59.24 0.09 3.64
CA MET A 82 58.72 -0.60 2.46
C MET A 82 59.70 -1.69 2.07
N ALA A 83 59.34 -2.94 2.36
CA ALA A 83 59.99 -4.08 1.72
C ALA A 83 59.95 -3.90 0.18
N PRO A 84 61.02 -4.27 -0.55
CA PRO A 84 61.03 -4.11 -2.00
C PRO A 84 59.89 -4.91 -2.62
N PRO A 85 59.28 -4.43 -3.72
CA PRO A 85 58.24 -5.19 -4.41
C PRO A 85 58.84 -6.53 -4.85
N VAL A 86 58.23 -7.63 -4.40
CA VAL A 86 58.51 -8.95 -4.96
C VAL A 86 58.05 -8.95 -6.41
N ASP A 87 58.96 -9.29 -7.31
CA ASP A 87 58.73 -9.33 -8.76
C ASP A 87 57.82 -10.51 -9.10
N MET A 88 56.52 -10.30 -8.92
CA MET A 88 55.46 -11.20 -9.37
C MET A 88 55.40 -11.10 -10.90
N GLY A 89 56.20 -11.95 -11.55
CA GLY A 89 56.20 -12.13 -13.00
C GLY A 89 54.83 -12.54 -13.56
N PRO A 90 54.71 -12.72 -14.88
CA PRO A 90 53.42 -12.98 -15.53
C PRO A 90 52.73 -14.21 -14.92
N MET A 91 51.49 -14.03 -14.46
CA MET A 91 50.69 -15.03 -13.73
C MET A 91 50.24 -16.21 -14.62
N ARG A 92 51.17 -16.99 -15.16
CA ARG A 92 50.90 -18.22 -15.93
C ARG A 92 51.85 -19.39 -15.67
N ASP A 93 52.90 -19.20 -14.88
CA ASP A 93 53.76 -20.30 -14.41
C ASP A 93 53.30 -20.74 -13.01
N CYS A 94 52.98 -22.04 -12.84
CA CYS A 94 52.71 -22.66 -11.54
C CYS A 94 53.86 -23.56 -11.09
N GLU A 95 53.94 -23.88 -9.78
CA GLU A 95 54.96 -24.79 -9.27
C GLU A 95 54.53 -26.26 -9.50
N PRO A 96 55.30 -27.09 -10.23
CA PRO A 96 54.90 -28.45 -10.60
C PRO A 96 54.49 -29.32 -9.40
N GLY A 97 53.32 -29.95 -9.50
CA GLY A 97 52.72 -30.74 -8.43
C GLY A 97 51.85 -29.97 -7.44
N THR A 98 51.78 -28.63 -7.52
CA THR A 98 50.75 -27.85 -6.80
C THR A 98 49.36 -28.03 -7.41
N THR A 99 48.32 -27.81 -6.61
CA THR A 99 46.92 -27.90 -7.01
C THR A 99 46.20 -26.56 -6.87
N SER A 100 45.25 -26.27 -7.76
CA SER A 100 44.45 -25.04 -7.70
C SER A 100 43.05 -25.25 -8.30
N THR A 101 42.07 -24.53 -7.76
CA THR A 101 40.71 -24.42 -8.32
C THR A 101 40.58 -23.29 -9.33
N ALA A 102 41.50 -22.32 -9.33
CA ALA A 102 41.43 -21.13 -10.20
C ALA A 102 41.37 -21.44 -11.71
N PRO A 103 42.03 -22.49 -12.24
CA PRO A 103 41.90 -22.86 -13.66
C PRO A 103 40.53 -23.43 -14.04
N CYS A 104 39.72 -23.84 -13.06
CA CYS A 104 38.43 -24.51 -13.27
C CYS A 104 37.24 -23.54 -13.22
N VAL A 105 37.47 -22.29 -12.80
CA VAL A 105 36.45 -21.23 -12.75
C VAL A 105 35.97 -20.93 -14.17
N GLY A 106 34.69 -21.18 -14.42
CA GLY A 106 34.06 -21.03 -15.74
C GLY A 106 33.85 -22.34 -16.50
N LEU A 107 34.25 -23.49 -15.94
CA LEU A 107 33.61 -24.76 -16.28
C LEU A 107 32.17 -24.78 -15.72
N PRO A 108 31.24 -25.49 -16.37
CA PRO A 108 29.87 -25.60 -15.90
C PRO A 108 29.78 -26.53 -14.67
N GLY A 109 28.61 -26.56 -14.05
CA GLY A 109 28.25 -27.49 -12.98
C GLY A 109 29.25 -27.68 -11.85
N VAL A 110 29.37 -28.92 -11.40
CA VAL A 110 30.31 -29.32 -10.33
C VAL A 110 31.77 -29.17 -10.77
N CYS A 111 32.08 -29.16 -12.07
CA CYS A 111 33.43 -28.95 -12.58
C CYS A 111 34.00 -27.56 -12.24
N THR A 112 33.16 -26.56 -12.01
CA THR A 112 33.59 -25.23 -11.51
C THR A 112 34.28 -25.31 -10.13
N ARG A 113 33.99 -26.37 -9.35
CA ARG A 113 34.62 -26.72 -8.07
C ARG A 113 35.74 -27.75 -8.20
N GLY A 114 36.12 -28.11 -9.42
CA GLY A 114 37.21 -29.03 -9.71
C GLY A 114 38.59 -28.52 -9.31
N VAL A 115 39.57 -29.40 -9.36
CA VAL A 115 40.98 -29.12 -9.02
C VAL A 115 41.87 -29.50 -10.19
N ALA A 116 42.60 -28.52 -10.72
CA ALA A 116 43.67 -28.74 -11.67
C ALA A 116 45.01 -28.96 -10.94
N THR A 117 45.86 -29.81 -11.49
CA THR A 117 47.24 -30.04 -11.00
C THR A 117 48.25 -29.41 -11.95
N CYS A 118 49.24 -28.71 -11.39
CA CYS A 118 50.33 -28.13 -12.15
C CYS A 118 51.26 -29.22 -12.70
N GLN A 119 51.48 -29.23 -14.02
CA GLN A 119 52.32 -30.18 -14.73
C GLN A 119 53.80 -29.77 -14.74
N PRO A 120 54.74 -30.69 -15.08
CA PRO A 120 56.17 -30.39 -15.13
C PRO A 120 56.63 -29.34 -16.15
N ASP A 121 55.72 -28.85 -17.01
CA ASP A 121 55.98 -27.76 -17.96
C ASP A 121 55.60 -26.36 -17.42
N GLY A 122 55.08 -26.28 -16.20
CA GLY A 122 54.64 -25.04 -15.54
C GLY A 122 53.18 -24.65 -15.83
N THR A 123 52.43 -25.47 -16.57
CA THR A 123 51.01 -25.23 -16.87
C THR A 123 50.08 -26.06 -16.00
N TYR A 124 48.83 -25.64 -15.83
CA TYR A 124 47.79 -26.46 -15.22
C TYR A 124 47.22 -27.45 -16.24
N GLY A 125 47.14 -28.73 -15.86
CA GLY A 125 46.42 -29.75 -16.61
C GLY A 125 44.90 -29.64 -16.46
N ASP A 126 44.21 -30.62 -17.05
CA ASP A 126 42.74 -30.72 -16.99
C ASP A 126 42.21 -30.68 -15.54
N CYS A 127 41.06 -30.03 -15.37
CA CYS A 127 40.38 -29.96 -14.09
C CYS A 127 39.73 -31.30 -13.73
N VAL A 128 40.08 -31.85 -12.57
CA VAL A 128 39.43 -33.05 -12.03
C VAL A 128 38.23 -32.60 -11.17
N PRO A 129 36.98 -32.93 -11.53
CA PRO A 129 35.80 -32.52 -10.77
C PRO A 129 35.71 -33.24 -9.41
N PRO A 130 34.90 -32.72 -8.47
CA PRO A 130 34.75 -33.33 -7.14
C PRO A 130 34.05 -34.69 -7.24
N ALA A 131 34.83 -35.77 -7.14
CA ALA A 131 34.38 -37.17 -7.32
C ALA A 131 33.34 -37.70 -6.31
N ALA A 132 32.84 -36.86 -5.39
CA ALA A 132 31.68 -37.15 -4.55
C ALA A 132 30.34 -36.65 -5.14
N GLN A 133 30.42 -35.76 -6.13
CA GLN A 133 29.28 -35.20 -6.86
C GLN A 133 29.31 -35.58 -8.34
N TYR A 134 30.50 -35.58 -8.97
CA TYR A 134 30.67 -35.89 -10.40
C TYR A 134 30.08 -37.24 -10.83
N GLN A 135 29.36 -37.23 -11.96
CA GLN A 135 28.78 -38.40 -12.61
C GLN A 135 29.20 -38.38 -14.10
N PRO A 136 29.45 -39.54 -14.76
CA PRO A 136 29.85 -39.56 -16.17
C PRO A 136 28.67 -39.54 -17.17
N ASP A 137 27.48 -39.78 -16.65
CA ASP A 137 26.15 -39.65 -17.24
C ASP A 137 25.27 -39.14 -16.07
N GLU A 138 24.38 -38.16 -16.23
CA GLU A 138 23.53 -37.72 -15.11
C GLU A 138 22.52 -38.80 -14.72
N THR A 139 22.31 -38.98 -13.41
CA THR A 139 21.36 -39.97 -12.84
C THR A 139 20.58 -39.47 -11.63
N ARG A 140 20.75 -38.20 -11.24
CA ARG A 140 20.10 -37.57 -10.09
C ARG A 140 19.34 -36.32 -10.48
N CYS A 141 18.32 -36.07 -9.68
CA CYS A 141 17.64 -34.79 -9.63
C CYS A 141 18.09 -34.11 -8.33
N ASP A 142 19.26 -33.46 -8.32
CA ASP A 142 19.80 -32.76 -7.14
C ASP A 142 20.08 -31.25 -7.34
N GLY A 143 19.59 -30.67 -8.45
CA GLY A 143 19.67 -29.24 -8.74
C GLY A 143 21.06 -28.81 -9.20
N LEU A 144 21.84 -29.76 -9.71
CA LEU A 144 23.22 -29.60 -10.13
C LEU A 144 23.41 -30.17 -11.55
N ASP A 145 24.53 -29.79 -12.12
CA ASP A 145 25.08 -30.31 -13.37
C ASP A 145 26.28 -31.16 -12.94
N ASN A 146 26.10 -32.48 -12.88
CA ASN A 146 27.12 -33.38 -12.32
C ASN A 146 28.03 -34.02 -13.38
N ASP A 147 27.67 -34.01 -14.67
CA ASP A 147 28.52 -34.50 -15.76
C ASP A 147 29.32 -33.40 -16.47
N CYS A 148 28.95 -32.14 -16.25
CA CYS A 148 29.55 -30.92 -16.76
C CYS A 148 29.27 -30.65 -18.26
N ASP A 149 28.11 -31.06 -18.78
CA ASP A 149 27.61 -30.66 -20.11
C ASP A 149 27.05 -29.21 -20.13
N GLY A 150 26.50 -28.74 -19.01
CA GLY A 150 25.91 -27.40 -18.86
C GLY A 150 24.38 -27.36 -18.69
N MET A 151 23.70 -28.51 -18.69
CA MET A 151 22.29 -28.68 -18.31
C MET A 151 22.16 -29.18 -16.87
N LEU A 152 21.01 -28.94 -16.22
CA LEU A 152 20.72 -29.39 -14.85
C LEU A 152 19.72 -30.54 -14.90
N ASP A 153 19.97 -31.60 -14.13
CA ASP A 153 19.06 -32.73 -13.90
C ASP A 153 18.45 -33.31 -15.21
N GLU A 154 19.17 -33.31 -16.35
CA GLU A 154 18.57 -33.48 -17.69
C GLU A 154 18.13 -34.92 -18.00
N ALA A 155 18.56 -35.87 -17.16
CA ALA A 155 18.00 -37.22 -17.04
C ALA A 155 16.52 -37.24 -16.56
N PHE A 156 15.96 -36.10 -16.11
CA PHE A 156 14.60 -35.92 -15.61
C PHE A 156 13.85 -34.87 -16.48
N PRO A 157 13.31 -35.26 -17.65
CA PRO A 157 12.73 -34.31 -18.60
C PRO A 157 11.56 -33.50 -18.01
N GLY A 158 11.65 -32.18 -18.12
CA GLY A 158 10.63 -31.24 -17.64
C GLY A 158 10.91 -30.65 -16.25
N VAL A 159 12.00 -31.02 -15.56
CA VAL A 159 12.38 -30.34 -14.30
C VAL A 159 12.60 -28.85 -14.55
N GLY A 160 11.92 -28.02 -13.76
CA GLY A 160 11.90 -26.56 -13.93
C GLY A 160 10.90 -26.03 -14.97
N GLU A 161 10.17 -26.90 -15.67
CA GLU A 161 9.05 -26.53 -16.55
C GLU A 161 7.70 -26.66 -15.79
N PRO A 162 6.63 -25.98 -16.27
CA PRO A 162 5.24 -26.26 -15.91
C PRO A 162 4.87 -27.75 -15.95
N CYS A 163 4.13 -28.22 -14.95
CA CYS A 163 3.64 -29.60 -14.88
C CYS A 163 2.15 -29.77 -14.53
N ASP A 164 1.44 -28.71 -14.12
CA ASP A 164 -0.02 -28.70 -14.23
C ASP A 164 -0.52 -28.11 -15.57
N GLY A 165 -1.83 -28.18 -15.82
CA GLY A 165 -2.47 -27.80 -17.09
C GLY A 165 -3.30 -26.51 -17.02
N ASP A 166 -4.00 -26.18 -18.12
CA ASP A 166 -4.95 -25.05 -18.12
C ASP A 166 -6.19 -25.39 -17.27
N ASP A 167 -6.29 -24.80 -16.09
CA ASP A 167 -7.43 -24.82 -15.16
C ASP A 167 -8.24 -23.50 -15.16
N ASP A 168 -9.33 -23.45 -14.38
CA ASP A 168 -10.34 -22.39 -14.40
C ASP A 168 -10.04 -21.23 -13.42
N ASP A 169 -9.03 -21.37 -12.56
CA ASP A 169 -8.62 -20.47 -11.46
C ASP A 169 -7.41 -19.57 -11.78
N LEU A 170 -6.77 -19.74 -12.94
CA LEU A 170 -5.71 -18.88 -13.50
C LEU A 170 -4.35 -18.90 -12.78
N CYS A 171 -4.18 -19.74 -11.76
CA CYS A 171 -2.90 -19.91 -11.06
C CYS A 171 -1.77 -20.31 -12.02
N ALA A 172 -0.54 -19.91 -11.69
CA ALA A 172 0.63 -20.31 -12.45
C ALA A 172 0.87 -21.82 -12.28
N TYR A 173 0.89 -22.56 -13.40
CA TYR A 173 1.10 -24.01 -13.40
C TYR A 173 2.23 -24.43 -12.45
N GLY A 174 1.94 -25.35 -11.52
CA GLY A 174 2.94 -25.90 -10.61
C GLY A 174 4.20 -26.35 -11.36
N LEU A 175 5.37 -26.20 -10.73
CA LEU A 175 6.66 -26.48 -11.35
C LEU A 175 7.15 -27.89 -11.03
N LEU A 176 7.75 -28.57 -12.01
CA LEU A 176 8.27 -29.91 -11.78
C LEU A 176 9.58 -29.82 -11.00
N ARG A 177 9.56 -30.24 -9.73
CA ARG A 177 10.73 -30.21 -8.82
C ARG A 177 11.27 -31.62 -8.58
N CYS A 178 12.54 -31.70 -8.22
CA CYS A 178 13.16 -32.95 -7.80
C CYS A 178 12.53 -33.51 -6.52
N THR A 179 12.45 -34.84 -6.39
CA THR A 179 12.09 -35.48 -5.12
C THR A 179 13.17 -35.18 -4.06
N PRO A 180 12.83 -35.08 -2.76
CA PRO A 180 13.83 -34.94 -1.69
C PRO A 180 14.83 -36.11 -1.55
N ALA A 181 14.69 -37.18 -2.35
CA ALA A 181 15.62 -38.29 -2.45
C ALA A 181 16.53 -38.22 -3.70
N GLY A 182 16.24 -37.31 -4.63
CA GLY A 182 16.97 -37.10 -5.88
C GLY A 182 16.84 -38.23 -6.91
N ASP A 183 15.81 -39.07 -6.77
CA ASP A 183 15.56 -40.28 -7.55
C ASP A 183 14.36 -40.17 -8.52
N GLY A 184 13.75 -38.98 -8.59
CA GLY A 184 12.60 -38.69 -9.42
C GLY A 184 12.32 -37.18 -9.45
N ALA A 185 11.28 -36.81 -10.19
CA ALA A 185 10.68 -35.48 -10.16
C ALA A 185 9.17 -35.61 -9.83
N VAL A 186 8.61 -34.57 -9.24
CA VAL A 186 7.22 -34.49 -8.80
C VAL A 186 6.69 -33.10 -9.10
N CYS A 187 5.42 -32.99 -9.46
CA CYS A 187 4.79 -31.68 -9.60
C CYS A 187 4.56 -31.10 -8.20
N THR A 188 5.00 -29.86 -7.99
CA THR A 188 4.64 -29.09 -6.81
C THR A 188 4.09 -27.76 -7.27
N ASP A 189 2.92 -27.43 -6.77
CA ASP A 189 2.43 -26.06 -6.64
C ASP A 189 3.56 -25.17 -6.08
N ASP A 190 3.68 -23.92 -6.54
CA ASP A 190 4.71 -23.03 -6.00
C ASP A 190 4.43 -22.70 -4.52
N GLU A 191 5.44 -22.23 -3.77
CA GLU A 191 5.20 -21.87 -2.37
C GLU A 191 4.24 -20.67 -2.31
N PRO A 192 3.17 -20.72 -1.48
CA PRO A 192 2.18 -19.65 -1.41
C PRO A 192 2.87 -18.34 -1.09
N VAL A 193 2.61 -17.33 -1.93
CA VAL A 193 3.21 -16.01 -1.82
C VAL A 193 2.43 -15.18 -0.80
N SER A 194 1.93 -14.00 -1.15
CA SER A 194 1.05 -13.22 -0.29
C SER A 194 0.22 -12.32 -1.19
N GLU A 195 -1.10 -12.50 -1.13
CA GLU A 195 -2.08 -11.81 -1.95
C GLU A 195 -1.76 -10.32 -2.17
N THR A 196 -1.66 -9.95 -3.43
CA THR A 196 -1.76 -8.58 -3.92
C THR A 196 -3.25 -8.26 -4.13
N CYS A 197 -3.66 -6.99 -3.94
CA CYS A 197 -4.95 -6.57 -4.49
C CYS A 197 -4.78 -6.37 -6.01
N ASN A 198 -5.05 -7.43 -6.79
CA ASN A 198 -4.97 -7.49 -8.26
C ASN A 198 -6.18 -8.21 -8.90
N GLY A 199 -6.98 -8.95 -8.14
CA GLY A 199 -8.10 -9.76 -8.65
C GLY A 199 -7.66 -11.08 -9.27
N GLU A 200 -6.47 -11.57 -8.91
CA GLU A 200 -5.90 -12.88 -9.25
C GLU A 200 -5.70 -13.65 -7.92
N ASP A 201 -5.72 -14.99 -7.94
CA ASP A 201 -5.32 -15.81 -6.78
C ASP A 201 -3.79 -15.94 -6.85
N ASP A 202 -3.04 -15.13 -6.07
CA ASP A 202 -1.57 -15.14 -6.11
C ASP A 202 -1.02 -16.36 -5.34
N ASP A 203 -1.70 -16.78 -4.26
CA ASP A 203 -1.29 -17.80 -3.27
C ASP A 203 -1.79 -19.24 -3.59
N CYS A 204 -2.87 -19.36 -4.38
CA CYS A 204 -3.51 -20.58 -4.87
C CYS A 204 -4.27 -21.42 -3.81
N ASP A 205 -4.83 -20.78 -2.77
CA ASP A 205 -5.74 -21.40 -1.79
C ASP A 205 -7.21 -21.52 -2.26
N GLY A 206 -7.57 -20.84 -3.35
CA GLY A 206 -8.92 -20.83 -3.94
C GLY A 206 -9.83 -19.72 -3.41
N ASN A 207 -9.27 -18.73 -2.73
CA ASN A 207 -9.86 -17.40 -2.51
C ASN A 207 -9.17 -16.39 -3.47
N VAL A 208 -9.45 -15.09 -3.32
CA VAL A 208 -8.91 -14.02 -4.18
C VAL A 208 -8.88 -12.73 -3.36
N ASP A 209 -7.76 -12.00 -3.40
CA ASP A 209 -7.53 -10.74 -2.70
C ASP A 209 -7.73 -10.82 -1.16
N GLU A 210 -7.57 -11.99 -0.51
CA GLU A 210 -7.74 -12.12 0.95
C GLU A 210 -6.45 -11.94 1.76
N MET A 211 -6.58 -11.49 3.01
CA MET A 211 -5.46 -11.16 3.92
C MET A 211 -4.38 -10.16 3.40
N VAL A 212 -4.57 -9.57 2.21
CA VAL A 212 -3.66 -8.66 1.49
C VAL A 212 -2.85 -7.75 2.42
N ALA A 213 -1.53 -7.82 2.28
CA ALA A 213 -0.57 -7.10 3.12
C ALA A 213 -0.46 -5.60 2.75
N ASP A 214 -0.02 -4.80 3.72
CA ASP A 214 0.34 -3.37 3.58
C ASP A 214 -0.61 -2.52 2.71
N PRO A 215 -1.93 -2.51 2.99
CA PRO A 215 -2.92 -1.77 2.22
C PRO A 215 -2.62 -0.27 2.17
N PRO A 216 -2.72 0.38 0.99
CA PRO A 216 -2.40 1.79 0.81
C PRO A 216 -3.36 2.71 1.60
N ALA A 217 -2.85 3.87 2.00
CA ALA A 217 -3.64 4.88 2.71
C ALA A 217 -4.83 5.38 1.87
N ALA A 218 -5.98 5.57 2.52
CA ALA A 218 -7.18 6.15 1.91
C ALA A 218 -6.97 7.63 1.52
N ALA A 219 -7.76 8.16 0.58
CA ALA A 219 -7.55 9.50 0.04
C ALA A 219 -7.75 10.64 1.07
N ARG A 220 -8.62 10.46 2.08
CA ARG A 220 -8.78 11.42 3.19
C ARG A 220 -7.95 10.96 4.38
N GLN A 221 -6.96 11.75 4.74
CA GLN A 221 -6.10 11.55 5.92
C GLN A 221 -6.18 12.72 6.92
N SER A 222 -7.06 13.68 6.66
CA SER A 222 -7.33 14.82 7.55
C SER A 222 -8.28 14.42 8.67
N GLY A 223 -8.20 15.13 9.80
CA GLY A 223 -9.21 15.06 10.86
C GLY A 223 -9.48 13.66 11.40
N VAL A 224 -10.75 13.30 11.56
CA VAL A 224 -11.18 11.97 12.07
C VAL A 224 -10.87 10.83 11.10
N CYS A 225 -10.58 11.14 9.83
CA CYS A 225 -10.17 10.16 8.81
C CYS A 225 -8.67 9.84 8.84
N ALA A 226 -7.88 10.44 9.74
CA ALA A 226 -6.45 10.17 9.83
C ALA A 226 -6.15 8.69 10.16
N GLY A 227 -5.34 8.03 9.32
CA GLY A 227 -4.95 6.64 9.48
C GLY A 227 -5.90 5.62 8.82
N GLN A 228 -6.90 6.07 8.06
CA GLN A 228 -7.76 5.17 7.27
C GLN A 228 -6.99 4.55 6.10
N ILE A 229 -7.27 3.28 5.80
CA ILE A 229 -6.69 2.53 4.70
C ILE A 229 -7.75 2.24 3.62
N LYS A 230 -7.29 1.99 2.40
CA LYS A 230 -8.14 1.46 1.34
C LYS A 230 -8.50 0.00 1.62
N VAL A 231 -9.58 -0.44 0.98
CA VAL A 231 -10.07 -1.83 1.00
C VAL A 231 -9.87 -2.40 -0.41
N CYS A 232 -9.54 -3.68 -0.55
CA CYS A 232 -9.57 -4.30 -1.88
C CYS A 232 -11.03 -4.50 -2.33
N GLY A 233 -11.34 -4.10 -3.57
CA GLY A 233 -12.64 -4.31 -4.18
C GLY A 233 -12.72 -5.66 -4.90
N PRO A 234 -13.94 -6.16 -5.20
CA PRO A 234 -14.17 -7.49 -5.79
C PRO A 234 -13.76 -7.61 -7.28
N ASP A 235 -13.01 -6.63 -7.78
CA ASP A 235 -12.51 -6.51 -9.16
C ASP A 235 -10.98 -6.22 -9.15
N GLY A 236 -10.27 -6.52 -8.05
CA GLY A 236 -8.83 -6.24 -7.91
C GLY A 236 -8.43 -4.77 -7.75
N GLU A 237 -9.38 -3.85 -7.49
CA GLU A 237 -9.10 -2.41 -7.37
C GLU A 237 -9.14 -1.92 -5.91
N TRP A 238 -8.13 -1.15 -5.51
CA TRP A 238 -8.04 -0.45 -4.23
C TRP A 238 -9.08 0.68 -4.06
N ILE A 239 -10.26 0.33 -3.54
CA ILE A 239 -11.38 1.25 -3.27
C ILE A 239 -11.22 2.04 -1.97
N GLU A 240 -11.87 3.20 -1.92
CA GLU A 240 -11.95 4.02 -0.70
C GLU A 240 -12.83 3.34 0.37
N PRO A 241 -12.50 3.45 1.66
CA PRO A 241 -13.32 2.90 2.74
C PRO A 241 -14.66 3.64 2.88
N ASP A 242 -15.64 3.01 3.54
CA ASP A 242 -16.85 3.71 3.97
C ASP A 242 -16.54 4.64 5.14
N TYR A 243 -16.20 5.89 4.81
CA TYR A 243 -15.99 6.95 5.79
C TYR A 243 -17.18 7.16 6.74
N THR A 244 -18.41 6.76 6.38
CA THR A 244 -19.59 6.89 7.26
C THR A 244 -19.62 5.88 8.41
N ALA A 245 -18.72 4.89 8.41
CA ALA A 245 -18.50 3.96 9.52
C ALA A 245 -17.49 4.45 10.58
N ILE A 246 -16.85 5.61 10.35
CA ILE A 246 -15.86 6.20 11.27
C ILE A 246 -16.57 6.94 12.39
N ASP A 247 -16.16 6.71 13.65
CA ASP A 247 -16.70 7.44 14.80
C ASP A 247 -16.35 8.93 14.71
N GLY A 248 -17.36 9.79 14.84
CA GLY A 248 -17.24 11.24 14.66
C GLY A 248 -17.28 11.75 13.21
N TYR A 249 -17.36 10.90 12.17
CA TYR A 249 -17.43 11.40 10.79
C TYR A 249 -18.77 12.09 10.46
N GLU A 250 -18.68 13.30 9.93
CA GLU A 250 -19.81 14.06 9.39
C GLU A 250 -19.66 14.25 7.87
N ARG A 251 -20.74 14.58 7.16
CA ARG A 251 -20.67 14.80 5.69
C ARG A 251 -20.41 16.25 5.29
N SER A 252 -20.35 17.11 6.30
CA SER A 252 -20.17 18.56 6.31
C SER A 252 -20.17 18.96 7.78
N GLU A 253 -19.22 19.76 8.26
CA GLU A 253 -19.19 20.19 9.67
C GLU A 253 -20.53 20.73 10.19
N THR A 254 -21.00 20.21 11.33
CA THR A 254 -22.20 20.72 12.03
C THR A 254 -21.92 21.20 13.46
N LEU A 255 -20.78 20.82 14.04
CA LEU A 255 -20.36 21.18 15.39
C LEU A 255 -19.19 22.17 15.36
N CYS A 256 -19.08 22.99 16.40
CA CYS A 256 -17.84 23.67 16.77
C CYS A 256 -17.25 22.85 17.93
N ASP A 257 -16.25 22.02 17.64
CA ASP A 257 -15.61 21.12 18.60
C ASP A 257 -14.09 20.99 18.42
N GLY A 258 -13.51 21.67 17.42
CA GLY A 258 -12.08 21.68 17.16
C GLY A 258 -11.57 20.45 16.39
N LEU A 259 -12.47 19.64 15.84
CA LEU A 259 -12.17 18.52 14.96
C LEU A 259 -12.44 18.90 13.49
N ASP A 260 -12.04 17.98 12.61
CA ASP A 260 -12.25 18.01 11.16
C ASP A 260 -12.98 16.68 10.88
N ASN A 261 -14.29 16.75 11.04
CA ASN A 261 -15.21 15.61 11.05
C ASN A 261 -15.64 15.24 9.62
N ASP A 262 -15.65 16.20 8.67
CA ASP A 262 -15.86 15.91 7.25
C ASP A 262 -14.55 15.60 6.47
N CYS A 263 -13.41 15.86 7.09
CA CYS A 263 -12.07 15.52 6.60
C CYS A 263 -11.64 16.28 5.32
N ASP A 264 -12.17 17.50 5.05
CA ASP A 264 -11.64 18.39 3.99
C ASP A 264 -10.28 19.02 4.35
N GLY A 265 -9.86 18.92 5.61
CA GLY A 265 -8.63 19.54 6.13
C GLY A 265 -8.83 20.89 6.81
N ARG A 266 -10.08 21.26 7.13
CA ARG A 266 -10.42 22.53 7.79
C ARG A 266 -11.37 22.33 8.96
N VAL A 267 -10.74 22.20 10.13
CA VAL A 267 -11.39 22.24 11.44
C VAL A 267 -12.45 23.36 11.54
N ASP A 268 -13.64 23.01 12.03
CA ASP A 268 -14.80 23.88 12.28
C ASP A 268 -15.27 24.74 11.06
N ALA A 269 -15.03 24.30 9.82
CA ALA A 269 -15.30 25.10 8.62
C ALA A 269 -16.77 25.20 8.21
N GLY A 270 -17.16 26.31 7.57
CA GLY A 270 -18.50 26.49 7.00
C GLY A 270 -19.66 26.67 8.00
N LEU A 271 -19.40 26.54 9.30
CA LEU A 271 -20.38 26.64 10.37
C LEU A 271 -21.13 27.99 10.41
N PHE A 272 -22.42 27.93 10.75
CA PHE A 272 -23.24 29.11 11.01
C PHE A 272 -23.19 29.50 12.49
N ALA A 273 -22.35 30.49 12.80
CA ALA A 273 -22.18 31.01 14.16
C ALA A 273 -23.52 31.46 14.81
N PRO A 274 -23.85 30.97 16.03
CA PRO A 274 -25.01 31.43 16.77
C PRO A 274 -24.93 32.91 17.14
N ALA A 275 -26.09 33.53 17.41
CA ALA A 275 -26.13 34.90 17.92
C ALA A 275 -25.52 34.98 19.33
N ALA A 276 -24.63 35.96 19.55
CA ALA A 276 -24.01 36.21 20.85
C ALA A 276 -25.06 36.61 21.92
N THR A 277 -24.78 36.35 23.20
CA THR A 277 -25.77 36.49 24.29
C THR A 277 -26.30 37.92 24.44
N LEU A 278 -25.45 38.94 24.27
CA LEU A 278 -25.86 40.35 24.29
C LEU A 278 -26.23 40.84 22.88
N GLN A 279 -27.53 40.91 22.58
CA GLN A 279 -28.08 41.49 21.34
C GLN A 279 -28.64 42.93 21.51
N ALA A 280 -28.40 43.56 22.65
CA ALA A 280 -28.91 44.90 22.95
C ALA A 280 -27.97 46.01 22.44
N GLY A 281 -28.55 47.15 22.03
CA GLY A 281 -27.81 48.35 21.69
C GLY A 281 -26.77 48.14 20.58
N VAL A 282 -25.51 48.51 20.85
CA VAL A 282 -24.39 48.37 19.91
C VAL A 282 -23.95 46.92 19.65
N CYS A 283 -24.43 45.96 20.45
CA CYS A 283 -24.13 44.54 20.29
C CYS A 283 -25.16 43.79 19.42
N ALA A 284 -26.19 44.47 18.91
CA ALA A 284 -27.16 43.87 18.00
C ALA A 284 -26.49 43.38 16.71
N GLY A 285 -26.67 42.09 16.39
CA GLY A 285 -26.09 41.43 15.23
C GLY A 285 -24.70 40.83 15.46
N GLN A 286 -24.19 40.82 16.69
CA GLN A 286 -22.96 40.08 17.03
C GLN A 286 -23.23 38.57 17.07
N VAL A 287 -22.22 37.78 16.69
CA VAL A 287 -22.25 36.30 16.72
C VAL A 287 -21.17 35.77 17.65
N GLN A 288 -21.34 34.53 18.10
CA GLN A 288 -20.32 33.79 18.83
C GLN A 288 -19.15 33.43 17.90
N LEU A 289 -17.95 33.24 18.45
CA LEU A 289 -16.79 32.72 17.72
C LEU A 289 -16.67 31.24 18.02
N CYS A 290 -16.22 30.43 17.05
CA CYS A 290 -15.85 29.06 17.37
C CYS A 290 -14.50 29.04 18.11
N GLY A 291 -14.45 28.38 19.26
CA GLY A 291 -13.27 28.16 20.09
C GLY A 291 -12.69 26.75 19.95
N GLY A 292 -13.05 26.02 18.89
CA GLY A 292 -12.77 24.59 18.74
C GLY A 292 -13.36 23.80 19.92
N ALA A 293 -12.52 23.05 20.64
CA ALA A 293 -12.94 22.21 21.76
C ALA A 293 -13.53 22.97 22.98
N GLU A 294 -13.45 24.31 23.02
CA GLU A 294 -14.19 25.11 24.01
C GLU A 294 -15.63 25.44 23.55
N GLY A 295 -16.00 25.08 22.32
CA GLY A 295 -17.30 25.33 21.71
C GLY A 295 -17.49 26.78 21.26
N TRP A 296 -18.76 27.21 21.18
CA TRP A 296 -19.11 28.58 20.81
C TRP A 296 -18.84 29.57 21.96
N LEU A 297 -17.87 30.46 21.75
CA LEU A 297 -17.43 31.47 22.69
C LEU A 297 -18.09 32.83 22.43
N GLU A 298 -18.36 33.58 23.49
CA GLU A 298 -18.85 34.96 23.41
C GLU A 298 -17.75 35.91 22.87
N PRO A 299 -18.09 36.89 22.03
CA PRO A 299 -17.11 37.86 21.51
C PRO A 299 -16.59 38.80 22.60
N ASP A 300 -15.39 39.35 22.41
CA ASP A 300 -14.90 40.45 23.27
C ASP A 300 -15.70 41.74 22.98
N TYR A 301 -16.78 41.90 23.74
CA TYR A 301 -17.64 43.07 23.74
C TYR A 301 -16.88 44.39 23.93
N ALA A 302 -15.72 44.40 24.61
CA ALA A 302 -14.93 45.61 24.80
C ALA A 302 -14.30 46.17 23.50
N GLN A 303 -14.18 45.36 22.44
CA GLN A 303 -13.74 45.84 21.12
C GLN A 303 -14.87 46.51 20.33
N ILE A 304 -16.13 46.34 20.73
CA ILE A 304 -17.27 46.93 20.04
C ILE A 304 -17.28 48.44 20.27
N ARG A 305 -17.25 49.21 19.18
CA ARG A 305 -17.14 50.67 19.25
C ARG A 305 -18.37 51.28 19.94
N ARG A 306 -18.14 51.94 21.09
CA ARG A 306 -19.15 52.49 22.02
C ARG A 306 -19.91 51.44 22.84
N TYR A 307 -19.37 50.24 23.03
CA TYR A 307 -19.82 49.38 24.12
C TYR A 307 -19.38 49.96 25.46
N GLU A 308 -20.30 49.99 26.42
CA GLU A 308 -20.03 50.26 27.82
C GLU A 308 -20.75 49.19 28.65
N ALA A 309 -20.05 48.55 29.61
CA ALA A 309 -20.67 47.52 30.46
C ALA A 309 -21.66 48.13 31.48
N ASP A 310 -21.45 49.39 31.87
CA ASP A 310 -22.43 50.27 32.49
C ASP A 310 -22.63 51.46 31.55
N GLU A 311 -23.87 51.80 31.15
CA GLU A 311 -24.14 53.03 30.37
C GLU A 311 -23.79 54.27 31.21
N ARG A 312 -22.70 54.96 30.84
CA ARG A 312 -22.12 56.11 31.57
C ARG A 312 -21.83 57.31 30.67
N THR A 313 -21.82 57.15 29.34
CA THR A 313 -21.83 58.25 28.37
C THR A 313 -23.13 58.34 27.58
N CYS A 314 -23.38 59.49 26.93
CA CYS A 314 -24.60 59.82 26.19
C CYS A 314 -24.26 60.59 24.91
#